data_AF-R5IIT7-F1
#
_entry.id   AF-R5IIT7-F1
#
_cell.length_a   1.000
_cell.length_b   1.000
_cell.length_c   1.000
_cell.angle_alpha   90.00
_cell.angle_beta   90.00
_cell.angle_gamma   90.00
#
_symmetry.space_group_name_H-M   'P 1'
#
loop_
_entity.id
_entity.type
_entity.pdbx_description
1 polymer ?
#
loop_
_entity_poly.entity_id
_entity_poly.type
_entity_poly.pdbx_seq_one_letter_code
_entity_poly.pdbx_strand_id
1 'polypeptide(L)'
;MTSALPSQSGSLTYTGSALSPNWNNYNSAQLTLGGTTSATNAGTYAATFTPTSNYEWSDGTTAAKSVNWTIGKAAGSLSISPTSLTLDSSNPTGTINVTRAGNGTISAESSNTSVATVSVSGTKVTVFGVNQKSGSAVITIKVSAGTNHNAPANKTCNVTAAFVRIYGVAWDGSSTTALTRTDDSALFADPVPAVGTGAGSSPFDNCLPWSGMTKVTDGNNTLVKIPKFWVKVTHSPFKVQIADQATDGFQVSPAHRDRGDGVGERDVVYIGRYECNSSYQSRTGQSPRVNTSLSTFRSGIKALGTGYYQADFALQLTLWYLYLVEFANWNGQTKIGRGNVDSGSVINTGGTDSMTYHTGRAAGTDGNVAIQYRNIENWWGNVLEWRDGIIFSGANICTYNNPANFADTYNGTGATVRSNTRATTGGWIKAWGHDSSDNSFIYPNAVGGSETTYVPDYCNCSSGVRGLYVGGFYNFGTLAGPFCLFGNNAPSNANSNLGSRLQKLPSAA
;
A
#
# COMPACT_ATOMS: atom_id res chain seq x y z
N MET A 1 28.26 -80.86 24.28
CA MET A 1 28.43 -80.19 22.97
C MET A 1 28.13 -78.71 23.16
N THR A 2 29.00 -77.81 22.68
CA THR A 2 28.90 -76.37 22.95
C THR A 2 27.99 -75.67 21.93
N SER A 3 27.07 -74.83 22.39
CA SER A 3 26.18 -74.01 21.54
C SER A 3 26.68 -72.56 21.47
N ALA A 4 26.61 -71.93 20.28
CA ALA A 4 26.87 -70.50 20.12
C ALA A 4 25.64 -69.67 20.51
N LEU A 5 25.85 -68.49 21.10
CA LEU A 5 24.75 -67.59 21.46
C LEU A 5 24.07 -67.04 20.18
N PRO A 6 22.74 -67.19 20.02
CA PRO A 6 22.05 -66.66 18.84
C PRO A 6 22.11 -65.14 18.72
N SER A 7 21.89 -64.63 17.51
CA SER A 7 21.78 -63.18 17.24
C SER A 7 20.68 -62.90 16.21
N GLN A 8 20.08 -61.71 16.26
CA GLN A 8 19.04 -61.33 15.31
C GLN A 8 19.57 -61.38 13.87
N SER A 9 18.78 -62.00 12.99
CA SER A 9 19.03 -62.03 11.55
C SER A 9 18.24 -60.92 10.85
N GLY A 10 18.93 -60.15 10.01
CA GLY A 10 18.36 -59.00 9.31
C GLY A 10 17.92 -57.87 10.25
N SER A 11 17.07 -56.97 9.73
CA SER A 11 16.47 -55.87 10.48
C SER A 11 14.96 -55.94 10.37
N LEU A 12 14.26 -55.73 11.49
CA LEU A 12 12.82 -55.57 11.52
C LEU A 12 12.49 -54.07 11.49
N THR A 13 11.44 -53.69 10.77
CA THR A 13 10.90 -52.32 10.77
C THR A 13 9.43 -52.38 11.11
N TYR A 14 8.95 -51.45 11.91
CA TYR A 14 7.55 -51.37 12.32
C TYR A 14 6.58 -51.47 11.13
N THR A 15 5.58 -52.36 11.24
CA THR A 15 4.52 -52.56 10.22
C THR A 15 3.11 -52.36 10.77
N GLY A 16 2.96 -52.12 12.07
CA GLY A 16 1.66 -52.09 12.77
C GLY A 16 1.12 -53.45 13.18
N SER A 17 1.83 -54.55 12.87
CA SER A 17 1.52 -55.90 13.32
C SER A 17 2.65 -56.47 14.18
N ALA A 18 2.38 -57.54 14.92
CA ALA A 18 3.39 -58.22 15.71
C ALA A 18 4.49 -58.82 14.79
N LEU A 19 5.75 -58.63 15.17
CA LEU A 19 6.91 -59.11 14.46
C LEU A 19 7.76 -60.00 15.39
N SER A 20 8.42 -60.99 14.81
CA SER A 20 9.35 -61.87 15.51
C SER A 20 10.66 -61.95 14.72
N PRO A 21 11.82 -61.87 15.40
CA PRO A 21 13.11 -61.97 14.73
C PRO A 21 13.38 -63.41 14.30
N ASN A 22 14.01 -63.56 13.14
CA ASN A 22 14.72 -64.78 12.83
C ASN A 22 16.07 -64.75 13.54
N TRP A 23 16.57 -65.91 13.98
CA TRP A 23 17.77 -66.00 14.79
C TRP A 23 18.88 -66.75 14.04
N ASN A 24 20.02 -66.09 13.84
CA ASN A 24 21.23 -66.76 13.38
C ASN A 24 21.74 -67.68 14.49
N ASN A 25 22.24 -68.87 14.13
CA ASN A 25 22.78 -69.88 15.05
C ASN A 25 21.77 -70.42 16.09
N TYR A 26 20.46 -70.26 15.86
CA TYR A 26 19.44 -70.90 16.69
C TYR A 26 19.07 -72.27 16.14
N ASN A 27 19.17 -73.29 17.00
CA ASN A 27 18.70 -74.64 16.72
C ASN A 27 17.75 -75.08 17.85
N SER A 28 16.49 -75.31 17.51
CA SER A 28 15.43 -75.66 18.47
C SER A 28 15.63 -77.02 19.16
N ALA A 29 16.47 -77.91 18.60
CA ALA A 29 16.86 -79.17 19.25
C ALA A 29 17.93 -78.97 20.33
N GLN A 30 18.63 -77.83 20.32
CA GLN A 30 19.74 -77.53 21.23
C GLN A 30 19.35 -76.50 22.28
N LEU A 31 18.51 -75.52 21.90
CA LEU A 31 18.14 -74.37 22.72
C LEU A 31 16.62 -74.19 22.80
N THR A 32 16.08 -73.90 23.98
CA THR A 32 14.71 -73.41 24.14
C THR A 32 14.70 -71.88 24.08
N LEU A 33 13.70 -71.31 23.38
CA LEU A 33 13.52 -69.88 23.20
C LEU A 33 12.42 -69.37 24.13
N GLY A 34 12.74 -68.35 24.94
CA GLY A 34 11.83 -67.68 25.87
C GLY A 34 12.02 -66.15 25.87
N GLY A 35 11.51 -65.49 26.91
CA GLY A 35 11.54 -64.02 27.00
C GLY A 35 10.54 -63.37 26.03
N THR A 36 10.87 -62.16 25.54
CA THR A 36 10.04 -61.47 24.53
C THR A 36 10.46 -61.92 23.14
N THR A 37 9.64 -62.77 22.52
CA THR A 37 9.91 -63.38 21.20
C THR A 37 9.05 -62.78 20.10
N SER A 38 8.11 -61.90 20.46
CA SER A 38 7.28 -61.14 19.54
C SER A 38 6.97 -59.76 20.14
N ALA A 39 6.98 -58.72 19.29
CA ALA A 39 6.62 -57.37 19.68
C ALA A 39 6.10 -56.58 18.47
N THR A 40 5.28 -55.56 18.72
CA THR A 40 4.69 -54.73 17.66
C THR A 40 5.41 -53.40 17.47
N ASN A 41 5.80 -52.71 18.56
CA ASN A 41 6.33 -51.36 18.49
C ASN A 41 7.82 -51.34 18.10
N ALA A 42 8.31 -50.18 17.66
CA ALA A 42 9.75 -49.98 17.51
C ALA A 42 10.42 -49.92 18.90
N GLY A 43 11.58 -50.55 19.04
CA GLY A 43 12.28 -50.63 20.32
C GLY A 43 13.30 -51.77 20.38
N THR A 44 13.90 -51.92 21.55
CA THR A 44 14.81 -53.01 21.89
C THR A 44 14.11 -53.96 22.84
N TYR A 45 14.15 -55.24 22.52
CA TYR A 45 13.50 -56.33 23.25
C TYR A 45 14.54 -57.39 23.60
N ALA A 46 14.25 -58.21 24.61
CA ALA A 46 15.15 -59.26 25.08
C ALA A 46 14.50 -60.63 24.94
N ALA A 47 15.10 -61.51 24.15
CA ALA A 47 14.76 -62.93 24.09
C ALA A 47 15.77 -63.73 24.92
N THR A 48 15.34 -64.82 25.51
CA THR A 48 16.22 -65.70 26.29
C THR A 48 16.40 -67.04 25.59
N PHE A 49 17.64 -67.52 25.57
CA PHE A 49 17.99 -68.85 25.08
C PHE A 49 18.52 -69.68 26.23
N THR A 50 18.04 -70.92 26.34
CA THR A 50 18.47 -71.84 27.40
C THR A 50 18.89 -73.17 26.77
N PRO A 51 20.10 -73.69 27.06
CA PRO A 51 20.49 -75.02 26.61
C PRO A 51 19.54 -76.10 27.12
N THR A 52 19.20 -77.05 26.24
CA THR A 52 18.48 -78.26 26.62
C THR A 52 19.41 -79.22 27.38
N SER A 53 18.88 -80.28 28.00
CA SER A 53 19.60 -81.12 28.98
C SER A 53 20.93 -81.72 28.53
N ASN A 54 21.20 -81.81 27.22
CA ASN A 54 22.41 -82.41 26.65
C ASN A 54 23.41 -81.36 26.11
N TYR A 55 23.14 -80.07 26.31
CA TYR A 55 23.91 -78.97 25.74
C TYR A 55 24.30 -77.97 26.82
N GLU A 56 25.42 -77.30 26.59
CA GLU A 56 25.95 -76.23 27.43
C GLU A 56 26.50 -75.13 26.53
N TRP A 57 26.71 -73.95 27.09
CA TRP A 57 27.40 -72.87 26.40
C TRP A 57 28.89 -73.18 26.27
N SER A 58 29.59 -72.44 25.40
CA SER A 58 31.05 -72.57 25.23
C SER A 58 31.87 -72.28 26.49
N ASP A 59 31.27 -71.67 27.52
CA ASP A 59 31.87 -71.41 28.84
C ASP A 59 31.52 -72.48 29.89
N GLY A 60 30.87 -73.57 29.49
CA GLY A 60 30.47 -74.68 30.38
C GLY A 60 29.22 -74.41 31.23
N THR A 61 28.54 -73.27 31.03
CA THR A 61 27.32 -72.94 31.79
C THR A 61 26.06 -73.43 31.07
N THR A 62 24.99 -73.66 31.83
CA THR A 62 23.65 -74.03 31.31
C THR A 62 22.58 -72.97 31.60
N ALA A 63 22.96 -71.86 32.22
CA ALA A 63 22.04 -70.78 32.56
C ALA A 63 21.48 -70.08 31.31
N ALA A 64 20.25 -69.58 31.39
CA ALA A 64 19.65 -68.82 30.30
C ALA A 64 20.46 -67.56 29.96
N LYS A 65 20.72 -67.32 28.66
CA LYS A 65 21.38 -66.11 28.17
C LYS A 65 20.41 -65.22 27.42
N SER A 66 20.48 -63.92 27.69
CA SER A 66 19.62 -62.91 27.06
C SER A 66 20.28 -62.34 25.81
N VAL A 67 19.49 -62.22 24.74
CA VAL A 67 19.91 -61.61 23.47
C VAL A 67 18.94 -60.49 23.13
N ASN A 68 19.48 -59.29 22.97
CA ASN A 68 18.70 -58.15 22.52
C ASN A 68 18.40 -58.26 21.02
N TRP A 69 17.17 -57.94 20.65
CA TRP A 69 16.72 -57.77 19.27
C TRP A 69 15.93 -56.48 19.14
N THR A 70 15.82 -55.95 17.92
CA THR A 70 15.27 -54.62 17.68
C THR A 70 14.26 -54.61 16.54
N ILE A 71 13.27 -53.73 16.69
CA ILE A 71 12.38 -53.27 15.63
C ILE A 71 12.69 -51.79 15.40
N GLY A 72 13.15 -51.44 14.20
CA GLY A 72 13.38 -50.07 13.75
C GLY A 72 12.07 -49.31 13.52
N LYS A 73 12.12 -47.98 13.61
CA LYS A 73 10.98 -47.11 13.28
C LYS A 73 10.73 -47.10 11.77
N ALA A 74 9.46 -47.09 11.37
CA ALA A 74 9.06 -46.86 9.99
C ALA A 74 9.32 -45.41 9.56
N ALA A 75 9.33 -45.14 8.24
CA ALA A 75 9.41 -43.78 7.73
C ALA A 75 8.16 -42.97 8.12
N GLY A 76 8.34 -41.75 8.62
CA GLY A 76 7.21 -40.84 8.86
C GLY A 76 6.64 -40.27 7.57
N SER A 77 5.42 -39.76 7.64
CA SER A 77 4.80 -38.98 6.57
C SER A 77 4.24 -37.67 7.12
N LEU A 78 4.26 -36.62 6.30
CA LEU A 78 3.65 -35.33 6.58
C LEU A 78 3.09 -34.75 5.29
N SER A 79 1.79 -34.46 5.32
CA SER A 79 1.07 -33.72 4.29
C SER A 79 0.20 -32.66 4.95
N ILE A 80 -0.06 -31.58 4.22
CA ILE A 80 -0.83 -30.44 4.72
C ILE A 80 -1.84 -30.01 3.65
N SER A 81 -2.96 -29.46 4.08
CA SER A 81 -3.93 -28.82 3.19
C SER A 81 -4.65 -27.66 3.90
N PRO A 82 -4.66 -26.44 3.32
CA PRO A 82 -4.04 -26.07 2.05
C PRO A 82 -2.52 -25.84 2.17
N THR A 83 -1.84 -25.66 1.03
CA THR A 83 -0.41 -25.25 0.95
C THR A 83 -0.23 -23.74 0.77
N SER A 84 -1.33 -23.00 0.63
CA SER A 84 -1.35 -21.54 0.63
C SER A 84 -2.63 -21.01 1.27
N LEU A 85 -2.54 -19.85 1.91
CA LEU A 85 -3.67 -19.14 2.52
C LEU A 85 -3.60 -17.65 2.20
N THR A 86 -4.77 -17.04 2.00
CA THR A 86 -4.95 -15.60 2.01
C THR A 86 -5.70 -15.20 3.27
N LEU A 87 -5.21 -14.18 3.97
CA LEU A 87 -5.88 -13.57 5.12
C LEU A 87 -6.29 -12.16 4.74
N ASP A 88 -7.52 -11.79 5.02
CA ASP A 88 -8.07 -10.47 4.73
C ASP A 88 -9.04 -10.04 5.85
N SER A 89 -9.63 -8.85 5.72
CA SER A 89 -10.52 -8.31 6.75
C SER A 89 -11.81 -9.14 6.94
N SER A 90 -12.21 -9.94 5.95
CA SER A 90 -13.36 -10.86 6.06
C SER A 90 -12.96 -12.22 6.64
N ASN A 91 -11.73 -12.65 6.38
CA ASN A 91 -11.16 -13.93 6.80
C ASN A 91 -9.79 -13.69 7.47
N PRO A 92 -9.75 -13.12 8.70
CA PRO A 92 -8.49 -12.76 9.36
C PRO A 92 -7.72 -13.98 9.88
N THR A 93 -8.29 -15.18 9.76
CA THR A 93 -7.71 -16.44 10.20
C THR A 93 -7.87 -17.52 9.15
N GLY A 94 -6.91 -18.43 9.06
CA GLY A 94 -6.96 -19.59 8.17
C GLY A 94 -6.58 -20.87 8.92
N THR A 95 -7.08 -22.02 8.47
CA THR A 95 -6.75 -23.31 9.08
C THR A 95 -6.00 -24.19 8.08
N ILE A 96 -4.91 -24.79 8.55
CA ILE A 96 -4.15 -25.80 7.83
C ILE A 96 -4.39 -27.14 8.53
N ASN A 97 -4.95 -28.10 7.79
CA ASN A 97 -5.10 -29.47 8.26
C ASN A 97 -3.80 -30.23 8.01
N VAL A 98 -3.36 -30.98 9.02
CA VAL A 98 -2.13 -31.77 9.01
C VAL A 98 -2.48 -33.25 9.01
N THR A 99 -1.94 -34.00 8.07
CA THR A 99 -2.03 -35.47 8.05
C THR A 99 -0.63 -36.07 8.14
N ARG A 100 -0.46 -37.03 9.05
CA ARG A 100 0.83 -37.63 9.37
C ARG A 100 0.71 -39.10 9.78
N ALA A 101 1.79 -39.83 9.64
CA ALA A 101 1.93 -41.16 10.24
C ALA A 101 2.34 -41.07 11.72
N GLY A 102 1.72 -41.91 12.55
CA GLY A 102 2.09 -42.06 13.95
C GLY A 102 1.67 -40.90 14.87
N ASN A 103 2.35 -40.83 16.01
CA ASN A 103 1.96 -40.03 17.18
C ASN A 103 3.04 -39.04 17.62
N GLY A 104 3.90 -38.56 16.72
CA GLY A 104 4.89 -37.52 17.06
C GLY A 104 4.22 -36.26 17.64
N THR A 105 4.93 -35.16 17.81
CA THR A 105 4.31 -33.86 18.14
C THR A 105 4.28 -33.00 16.89
N ILE A 106 3.14 -32.37 16.59
CA ILE A 106 3.06 -31.36 15.52
C ILE A 106 3.49 -30.02 16.13
N SER A 107 4.36 -29.31 15.44
CA SER A 107 4.68 -27.91 15.74
C SER A 107 4.65 -27.07 14.46
N ALA A 108 4.43 -25.78 14.62
CA ALA A 108 4.40 -24.82 13.53
C ALA A 108 5.09 -23.52 13.93
N GLU A 109 5.75 -22.87 12.98
CA GLU A 109 6.44 -21.60 13.17
C GLU A 109 6.20 -20.69 11.97
N SER A 110 6.05 -19.39 12.22
CA SER A 110 5.89 -18.36 11.19
C SER A 110 7.22 -17.69 10.91
N SER A 111 7.56 -17.51 9.63
CA SER A 111 8.74 -16.75 9.22
C SER A 111 8.63 -15.25 9.48
N ASN A 112 7.41 -14.72 9.69
CA ASN A 112 7.16 -13.31 9.94
C ASN A 112 5.98 -13.12 10.90
N THR A 113 6.29 -13.12 12.20
CA THR A 113 5.31 -12.95 13.28
C THR A 113 4.69 -11.56 13.34
N SER A 114 5.23 -10.57 12.62
CA SER A 114 4.58 -9.25 12.49
C SER A 114 3.39 -9.25 11.52
N VAL A 115 3.30 -10.28 10.66
CA VAL A 115 2.24 -10.45 9.65
C VAL A 115 1.29 -11.57 10.04
N ALA A 116 1.83 -12.73 10.41
CA ALA A 116 1.02 -13.89 10.77
C ALA A 116 1.63 -14.68 11.95
N THR A 117 0.78 -15.10 12.88
CA THR A 117 1.13 -16.02 13.98
C THR A 117 0.38 -17.34 13.85
N VAL A 118 0.79 -18.36 14.60
CA VAL A 118 0.20 -19.70 14.49
C VAL A 118 -0.08 -20.31 15.86
N SER A 119 -1.12 -21.12 15.93
CA SER A 119 -1.37 -22.04 17.04
C SER A 119 -1.58 -23.46 16.51
N VAL A 120 -1.23 -24.46 17.31
CA VAL A 120 -1.39 -25.88 16.96
C VAL A 120 -2.35 -26.52 17.95
N SER A 121 -3.38 -27.18 17.44
CA SER A 121 -4.34 -27.95 18.24
C SER A 121 -4.66 -29.26 17.53
N GLY A 122 -4.18 -30.38 18.11
CA GLY A 122 -4.27 -31.69 17.48
C GLY A 122 -3.63 -31.69 16.09
N THR A 123 -4.41 -32.00 15.06
CA THR A 123 -4.00 -32.03 13.65
C THR A 123 -4.30 -30.74 12.90
N LYS A 124 -4.66 -29.66 13.59
CA LYS A 124 -4.96 -28.36 12.99
C LYS A 124 -3.91 -27.33 13.39
N VAL A 125 -3.41 -26.59 12.39
CA VAL A 125 -2.61 -25.39 12.60
C VAL A 125 -3.46 -24.20 12.19
N THR A 126 -3.80 -23.34 13.15
CA THR A 126 -4.55 -22.11 12.87
C THR A 126 -3.57 -20.96 12.68
N VAL A 127 -3.71 -20.24 11.58
CA VAL A 127 -2.92 -19.05 11.24
C VAL A 127 -3.76 -17.81 11.51
N PHE A 128 -3.20 -16.84 12.20
CA PHE A 128 -3.85 -15.57 12.54
C PHE A 128 -3.12 -14.41 11.87
N GLY A 129 -3.85 -13.52 11.21
CA GLY A 129 -3.32 -12.24 10.77
C GLY A 129 -3.05 -11.34 11.96
N VAL A 130 -1.95 -10.58 11.92
CA VAL A 130 -1.54 -9.71 13.02
C VAL A 130 -1.81 -8.25 12.67
N ASN A 131 -2.55 -7.55 13.53
CA ASN A 131 -2.81 -6.11 13.44
C ASN A 131 -3.26 -5.64 12.04
N GLN A 132 -4.01 -6.48 11.32
CA GLN A 132 -4.44 -6.22 9.94
C GLN A 132 -3.29 -5.70 9.07
N LYS A 133 -2.10 -6.30 9.22
CA LYS A 133 -0.90 -5.92 8.48
C LYS A 133 -0.81 -6.77 7.22
N SER A 134 -0.82 -6.10 6.08
CA SER A 134 -0.56 -6.76 4.79
C SER A 134 0.89 -7.19 4.66
N GLY A 135 1.14 -8.28 3.95
CA GLY A 135 2.47 -8.83 3.75
C GLY A 135 2.44 -10.33 3.44
N SER A 136 3.59 -10.98 3.60
CA SER A 136 3.71 -12.42 3.40
C SER A 136 4.48 -13.09 4.54
N ALA A 137 4.09 -14.32 4.82
CA ALA A 137 4.76 -15.20 5.78
C ALA A 137 4.77 -16.63 5.23
N VAL A 138 5.72 -17.44 5.69
CA VAL A 138 5.75 -18.87 5.42
C VAL A 138 5.58 -19.59 6.75
N ILE A 139 4.57 -20.45 6.83
CA ILE A 139 4.34 -21.30 8.00
C ILE A 139 5.05 -22.62 7.77
N THR A 140 6.07 -22.91 8.58
CA THR A 140 6.79 -24.19 8.55
C THR A 140 6.18 -25.14 9.58
N ILE A 141 5.68 -26.29 9.12
CA ILE A 141 5.05 -27.32 9.93
C ILE A 141 6.02 -28.50 10.05
N LYS A 142 6.23 -28.94 11.29
CA LYS A 142 7.15 -30.01 11.66
C LYS A 142 6.39 -31.12 12.40
N VAL A 143 6.88 -32.34 12.26
CA VAL A 143 6.43 -33.50 13.05
C VAL A 143 7.66 -34.16 13.66
N SER A 144 7.73 -34.25 14.99
CA SER A 144 8.81 -34.98 15.65
C SER A 144 8.68 -36.49 15.44
N ALA A 145 9.77 -37.24 15.64
CA ALA A 145 9.71 -38.69 15.65
C ALA A 145 8.74 -39.16 16.76
N GLY A 146 7.87 -40.11 16.41
CA GLY A 146 6.93 -40.73 17.35
C GLY A 146 7.48 -42.03 17.91
N THR A 147 6.62 -42.80 18.58
CA THR A 147 6.97 -44.13 19.11
C THR A 147 7.48 -45.05 18.00
N ASN A 148 6.76 -45.09 16.87
CA ASN A 148 6.98 -46.09 15.80
C ASN A 148 7.44 -45.51 14.46
N HIS A 149 7.49 -44.18 14.31
CA HIS A 149 7.82 -43.52 13.05
C HIS A 149 8.91 -42.47 13.23
N ASN A 150 9.85 -42.40 12.28
CA ASN A 150 10.86 -41.34 12.21
C ASN A 150 10.22 -39.99 11.85
N ALA A 151 10.92 -38.89 12.14
CA ALA A 151 10.46 -37.57 11.73
C ALA A 151 10.49 -37.43 10.19
N PRO A 152 9.38 -37.01 9.55
CA PRO A 152 9.37 -36.69 8.12
C PRO A 152 10.02 -35.32 7.86
N ALA A 153 10.26 -35.02 6.57
CA ALA A 153 10.65 -33.68 6.16
C ALA A 153 9.53 -32.66 6.44
N ASN A 154 9.92 -31.44 6.80
CA ASN A 154 9.00 -30.33 7.07
C ASN A 154 8.16 -29.97 5.84
N LYS A 155 6.99 -29.39 6.06
CA LYS A 155 6.14 -28.82 5.01
C LYS A 155 5.91 -27.34 5.26
N THR A 156 5.66 -26.59 4.20
CA THR A 156 5.43 -25.15 4.28
C THR A 156 4.09 -24.78 3.68
N CYS A 157 3.41 -23.82 4.32
CA CYS A 157 2.25 -23.14 3.76
C CYS A 157 2.59 -21.67 3.54
N ASN A 158 2.39 -21.17 2.31
CA ASN A 158 2.56 -19.75 2.01
C ASN A 158 1.35 -18.97 2.51
N VAL A 159 1.57 -17.84 3.18
CA VAL A 159 0.49 -16.99 3.69
C VAL A 159 0.65 -15.60 3.10
N THR A 160 -0.41 -15.11 2.47
CA THR A 160 -0.52 -13.73 2.01
C THR A 160 -1.56 -13.03 2.87
N ALA A 161 -1.15 -12.02 3.62
CA ALA A 161 -2.07 -11.12 4.30
C ALA A 161 -2.34 -9.92 3.39
N ALA A 162 -3.60 -9.68 3.06
CA ALA A 162 -4.09 -8.61 2.19
C ALA A 162 -5.20 -7.84 2.91
N PHE A 163 -4.85 -7.21 4.02
CA PHE A 163 -5.76 -6.34 4.75
C PHE A 163 -5.79 -4.96 4.11
N VAL A 164 -6.99 -4.44 3.90
CA VAL A 164 -7.18 -3.06 3.45
C VAL A 164 -6.77 -2.12 4.57
N ARG A 165 -5.95 -1.12 4.25
CA ARG A 165 -5.70 0.02 5.13
C ARG A 165 -6.54 1.20 4.72
N ILE A 166 -7.23 1.80 5.70
CA ILE A 166 -8.06 2.99 5.49
C ILE A 166 -7.50 4.11 6.34
N TYR A 167 -7.06 5.18 5.70
CA TYR A 167 -6.60 6.40 6.35
C TYR A 167 -7.64 7.47 6.16
N GLY A 168 -7.92 8.30 7.17
CA GLY A 168 -9.01 9.23 7.07
C GLY A 168 -8.81 10.50 7.86
N VAL A 169 -9.55 11.53 7.48
CA VAL A 169 -9.59 12.80 8.20
C VAL A 169 -11.02 13.34 8.19
N ALA A 170 -11.43 13.95 9.30
CA ALA A 170 -12.74 14.55 9.46
C ALA A 170 -12.62 16.03 9.85
N TRP A 171 -13.43 16.86 9.22
CA TRP A 171 -13.60 18.26 9.59
C TRP A 171 -14.99 18.46 10.19
N ASP A 172 -15.03 19.08 11.37
CA ASP A 172 -16.24 19.36 12.12
C ASP A 172 -17.00 20.60 11.61
N GLY A 173 -16.44 21.32 10.63
CA GLY A 173 -16.99 22.57 10.11
C GLY A 173 -16.74 23.79 11.00
N SER A 174 -15.93 23.64 12.06
CA SER A 174 -15.49 24.75 12.89
C SER A 174 -14.59 25.71 12.12
N SER A 175 -14.37 26.90 12.68
CA SER A 175 -13.45 27.89 12.11
C SER A 175 -11.98 27.48 12.19
N THR A 176 -11.65 26.30 12.72
CA THR A 176 -10.27 25.83 12.78
C THR A 176 -9.80 25.36 11.41
N THR A 177 -8.50 25.51 11.13
CA THR A 177 -7.87 24.96 9.93
C THR A 177 -7.49 23.50 10.10
N ALA A 178 -7.40 23.02 11.35
CA ALA A 178 -7.07 21.64 11.67
C ALA A 178 -8.26 20.72 11.46
N LEU A 179 -7.97 19.50 11.02
CA LEU A 179 -8.92 18.40 10.93
C LEU A 179 -8.47 17.30 11.89
N THR A 180 -9.37 16.39 12.24
CA THR A 180 -9.07 15.25 13.11
C THR A 180 -8.79 14.02 12.27
N ARG A 181 -7.64 13.37 12.48
CA ARG A 181 -7.35 12.07 11.84
C ARG A 181 -8.30 10.99 12.36
N THR A 182 -8.62 10.03 11.49
CA THR A 182 -9.55 8.92 11.76
C THR A 182 -9.00 7.63 11.15
N ASP A 183 -9.72 6.52 11.37
CA ASP A 183 -9.37 5.20 10.83
C ASP A 183 -7.91 4.81 11.20
N ASP A 184 -7.14 4.17 10.33
CA ASP A 184 -5.75 3.74 10.63
C ASP A 184 -4.79 4.91 10.89
N SER A 185 -5.17 6.13 10.51
CA SER A 185 -4.38 7.34 10.76
C SER A 185 -4.72 8.04 12.07
N ALA A 186 -5.71 7.57 12.84
CA ALA A 186 -6.20 8.26 14.04
C ALA A 186 -5.11 8.57 15.09
N LEU A 187 -4.08 7.71 15.18
CA LEU A 187 -2.96 7.85 16.11
C LEU A 187 -1.67 8.34 15.44
N PHE A 188 -1.72 8.72 14.17
CA PHE A 188 -0.54 9.22 13.46
C PHE A 188 -0.17 10.62 13.96
N ALA A 189 1.11 10.81 14.25
CA ALA A 189 1.69 12.12 14.53
C ALA A 189 1.62 13.04 13.30
N ASP A 190 1.74 14.35 13.52
CA ASP A 190 1.84 15.31 12.41
C ASP A 190 3.14 15.10 11.62
N PRO A 191 3.08 15.12 10.27
CA PRO A 191 4.28 15.14 9.44
C PRO A 191 5.18 16.33 9.78
N VAL A 192 6.50 16.12 9.64
CA VAL A 192 7.54 17.14 9.79
C VAL A 192 8.19 17.35 8.41
N PRO A 193 7.80 18.40 7.67
CA PRO A 193 8.46 18.72 6.40
C PRO A 193 9.90 19.16 6.60
N ALA A 194 10.73 18.91 5.58
CA ALA A 194 12.14 19.31 5.59
C ALA A 194 12.32 20.79 5.21
N VAL A 195 13.42 21.37 5.67
CA VAL A 195 13.94 22.66 5.18
C VAL A 195 15.31 22.43 4.56
N GLY A 196 15.44 22.75 3.27
CA GLY A 196 16.66 22.48 2.49
C GLY A 196 17.03 21.00 2.51
N THR A 197 18.28 20.70 2.85
CA THR A 197 18.79 19.32 2.96
C THR A 197 18.51 18.67 4.32
N GLY A 198 17.76 19.35 5.20
CA GLY A 198 17.39 18.84 6.52
C GLY A 198 16.55 17.57 6.45
N ALA A 199 16.44 16.88 7.58
CA ALA A 199 15.55 15.74 7.70
C ALA A 199 14.08 16.18 7.65
N GLY A 200 13.22 15.28 7.17
CA GLY A 200 11.78 15.36 7.37
C GLY A 200 11.23 13.95 7.57
N SER A 201 9.98 13.87 8.01
CA SER A 201 9.32 12.59 8.29
C SER A 201 7.81 12.71 8.14
N SER A 202 7.17 11.61 7.75
CA SER A 202 5.72 11.48 7.78
C SER A 202 5.38 10.03 8.13
N PRO A 203 4.40 9.78 9.02
CA PRO A 203 3.95 8.41 9.29
C PRO A 203 3.33 7.74 8.04
N PHE A 204 3.06 8.52 6.99
CA PHE A 204 2.58 8.05 5.70
C PHE A 204 3.70 7.60 4.74
N ASP A 205 4.98 7.77 5.06
CA ASP A 205 6.09 7.47 4.15
C ASP A 205 6.18 6.00 3.73
N ASN A 206 5.67 5.10 4.57
CA ASN A 206 5.60 3.68 4.28
C ASN A 206 4.15 3.20 4.00
N CYS A 207 3.22 4.13 3.82
CA CYS A 207 1.81 3.84 3.59
C CYS A 207 1.44 4.12 2.12
N LEU A 208 0.75 3.18 1.47
CA LEU A 208 0.16 3.46 0.17
C LEU A 208 -1.04 4.42 0.33
N PRO A 209 -1.31 5.28 -0.68
CA PRO A 209 -0.55 5.44 -1.93
C PRO A 209 0.71 6.32 -1.80
N TRP A 210 0.90 7.03 -0.68
CA TRP A 210 1.98 8.02 -0.50
C TRP A 210 3.40 7.46 -0.71
N SER A 211 3.67 6.25 -0.23
CA SER A 211 4.97 5.57 -0.39
C SER A 211 5.32 5.28 -1.86
N GLY A 212 4.33 5.21 -2.74
CA GLY A 212 4.53 5.03 -4.17
C GLY A 212 4.69 6.34 -4.95
N MET A 213 4.56 7.50 -4.29
CA MET A 213 4.75 8.81 -4.92
C MET A 213 6.22 9.13 -5.15
N THR A 214 6.72 8.76 -6.32
CA THR A 214 8.15 8.76 -6.64
C THR A 214 8.43 9.53 -7.93
N LYS A 215 9.62 10.12 -8.02
CA LYS A 215 10.09 10.80 -9.24
C LYS A 215 10.33 9.78 -10.34
N VAL A 216 9.90 10.08 -11.55
CA VAL A 216 10.20 9.29 -12.75
C VAL A 216 10.67 10.20 -13.88
N THR A 217 11.51 9.68 -14.75
CA THR A 217 11.90 10.35 -15.99
C THR A 217 11.13 9.73 -17.15
N ASP A 218 10.56 10.57 -17.99
CA ASP A 218 9.79 10.17 -19.17
C ASP A 218 10.13 11.10 -20.33
N GLY A 219 11.02 10.62 -21.20
CA GLY A 219 11.67 11.46 -22.20
C GLY A 219 12.43 12.61 -21.55
N ASN A 220 12.13 13.84 -21.97
CA ASN A 220 12.72 15.06 -21.41
C ASN A 220 12.00 15.59 -20.16
N ASN A 221 10.96 14.89 -19.67
CA ASN A 221 10.17 15.33 -18.54
C ASN A 221 10.59 14.60 -17.25
N THR A 222 10.60 15.33 -16.14
CA THR A 222 10.58 14.75 -14.80
C THR A 222 9.15 14.81 -14.26
N LEU A 223 8.59 13.65 -13.93
CA LEU A 223 7.23 13.51 -13.41
C LEU A 223 7.26 12.97 -11.99
N VAL A 224 6.13 13.06 -11.31
CA VAL A 224 5.85 12.36 -10.07
C VAL A 224 4.75 11.33 -10.34
N LYS A 225 5.06 10.07 -10.06
CA LYS A 225 4.12 8.95 -10.07
C LYS A 225 3.10 9.14 -8.96
N ILE A 226 1.83 8.87 -9.22
CA ILE A 226 0.78 8.79 -8.20
C ILE A 226 0.10 7.43 -8.37
N PRO A 227 0.21 6.52 -7.39
CA PRO A 227 -0.49 5.24 -7.44
C PRO A 227 -2.01 5.40 -7.27
N LYS A 228 -2.78 4.48 -7.86
CA LYS A 228 -4.21 4.36 -7.64
C LYS A 228 -4.52 4.11 -6.17
N PHE A 229 -5.58 4.75 -5.73
CA PHE A 229 -6.21 4.53 -4.43
C PHE A 229 -7.71 4.74 -4.56
N TRP A 230 -8.45 4.30 -3.54
CA TRP A 230 -9.90 4.46 -3.46
C TRP A 230 -10.23 5.51 -2.41
N VAL A 231 -11.19 6.38 -2.69
CA VAL A 231 -11.58 7.50 -1.85
C VAL A 231 -13.06 7.42 -1.51
N LYS A 232 -13.40 7.76 -0.27
CA LYS A 232 -14.77 8.02 0.17
C LYS A 232 -14.83 9.41 0.77
N VAL A 233 -15.71 10.25 0.23
CA VAL A 233 -15.96 11.60 0.73
C VAL A 233 -17.38 11.66 1.27
N THR A 234 -17.52 12.08 2.53
CA THR A 234 -18.80 12.36 3.20
C THR A 234 -18.88 13.85 3.48
N HIS A 235 -20.08 14.45 3.47
CA HIS A 235 -20.26 15.91 3.58
C HIS A 235 -20.98 16.38 4.86
N SER A 236 -21.41 15.47 5.73
CA SER A 236 -22.10 15.80 6.98
C SER A 236 -21.86 14.73 8.05
N PRO A 237 -20.74 14.80 8.80
CA PRO A 237 -19.66 15.78 8.71
C PRO A 237 -18.77 15.58 7.47
N PHE A 238 -17.96 16.59 7.12
CA PHE A 238 -16.99 16.45 6.03
C PHE A 238 -15.92 15.44 6.43
N LYS A 239 -15.80 14.33 5.69
CA LYS A 239 -14.82 13.28 5.94
C LYS A 239 -14.21 12.83 4.62
N VAL A 240 -12.89 12.73 4.57
CA VAL A 240 -12.15 12.09 3.47
C VAL A 240 -11.52 10.83 4.01
N GLN A 241 -11.73 9.70 3.35
CA GLN A 241 -11.08 8.43 3.64
C GLN A 241 -10.40 7.92 2.37
N ILE A 242 -9.18 7.39 2.51
CA ILE A 242 -8.37 6.78 1.46
C ILE A 242 -8.12 5.33 1.85
N ALA A 243 -8.50 4.42 0.96
CA ALA A 243 -8.15 3.00 1.04
C ALA A 243 -7.03 2.65 0.07
N ASP A 244 -6.09 1.82 0.52
CA ASP A 244 -4.96 1.34 -0.29
C ASP A 244 -5.34 0.22 -1.27
N GLN A 245 -6.56 -0.32 -1.15
CA GLN A 245 -7.12 -1.40 -1.94
C GLN A 245 -8.61 -1.15 -2.23
N ALA A 246 -9.15 -1.88 -3.22
CA ALA A 246 -10.57 -1.81 -3.56
C ALA A 246 -11.43 -2.14 -2.33
N THR A 247 -12.33 -1.21 -2.00
CA THR A 247 -13.12 -1.26 -0.77
C THR A 247 -14.55 -0.89 -1.07
N ASP A 248 -15.49 -1.67 -0.55
CA ASP A 248 -16.92 -1.41 -0.76
C ASP A 248 -17.32 -0.02 -0.23
N GLY A 249 -18.15 0.68 -1.00
CA GLY A 249 -18.55 2.07 -0.71
C GLY A 249 -17.47 3.14 -0.93
N PHE A 250 -16.30 2.79 -1.48
CA PHE A 250 -15.28 3.75 -1.92
C PHE A 250 -15.27 3.83 -3.46
N GLN A 251 -15.00 5.02 -3.98
CA GLN A 251 -14.83 5.24 -5.42
C GLN A 251 -13.33 5.25 -5.76
N VAL A 252 -12.92 4.85 -6.96
CA VAL A 252 -11.54 5.11 -7.39
C VAL A 252 -11.23 6.61 -7.32
N SER A 253 -10.00 6.98 -6.98
CA SER A 253 -9.61 8.41 -6.89
C SER A 253 -9.80 9.13 -8.23
N PRO A 254 -10.20 10.43 -8.24
CA PRO A 254 -10.73 11.07 -9.44
C PRO A 254 -9.83 11.00 -10.68
N ALA A 255 -8.51 11.15 -10.53
CA ALA A 255 -7.59 11.09 -11.66
C ALA A 255 -7.42 9.68 -12.25
N HIS A 256 -7.64 8.64 -11.44
CA HIS A 256 -7.43 7.24 -11.78
C HIS A 256 -8.68 6.55 -12.31
N ARG A 257 -9.86 7.19 -12.20
CA ARG A 257 -11.12 6.65 -12.72
C ARG A 257 -11.05 6.49 -14.24
N ASP A 258 -11.94 5.66 -14.76
CA ASP A 258 -12.19 5.61 -16.20
C ASP A 258 -12.52 7.02 -16.72
N ARG A 259 -11.74 7.44 -17.71
CA ARG A 259 -11.83 8.77 -18.32
C ARG A 259 -12.78 8.79 -19.52
N GLY A 260 -13.44 7.67 -19.83
CA GLY A 260 -14.30 7.54 -21.00
C GLY A 260 -13.51 7.61 -22.31
N ASP A 261 -12.26 7.17 -22.28
CA ASP A 261 -11.31 7.17 -23.38
C ASP A 261 -10.96 5.75 -23.87
N GLY A 262 -11.69 4.74 -23.39
CA GLY A 262 -11.52 3.33 -23.76
C GLY A 262 -10.36 2.63 -23.04
N VAL A 263 -9.72 3.29 -22.09
CA VAL A 263 -8.59 2.75 -21.32
C VAL A 263 -9.02 2.14 -19.98
N GLY A 264 -10.21 2.48 -19.48
CA GLY A 264 -10.66 2.07 -18.15
C GLY A 264 -9.94 2.82 -17.03
N GLU A 265 -10.00 2.26 -15.83
CA GLU A 265 -9.28 2.77 -14.67
C GLU A 265 -7.75 2.64 -14.85
N ARG A 266 -7.01 3.53 -14.20
CA ARG A 266 -5.55 3.57 -14.28
C ARG A 266 -4.95 3.25 -12.93
N ASP A 267 -4.02 2.30 -12.90
CA ASP A 267 -3.30 1.97 -11.66
C ASP A 267 -2.29 3.06 -11.26
N VAL A 268 -1.95 3.95 -12.19
CA VAL A 268 -1.02 5.05 -12.00
C VAL A 268 -1.42 6.24 -12.87
N VAL A 269 -1.31 7.44 -12.32
CA VAL A 269 -1.24 8.69 -13.10
C VAL A 269 0.04 9.46 -12.76
N TYR A 270 0.38 10.44 -13.58
CA TYR A 270 1.58 11.24 -13.38
C TYR A 270 1.27 12.73 -13.45
N ILE A 271 1.95 13.50 -12.63
CA ILE A 271 1.97 14.96 -12.67
C ILE A 271 3.39 15.44 -12.99
N GLY A 272 3.55 16.52 -13.75
CA GLY A 272 4.84 17.17 -13.92
C GLY A 272 5.43 17.55 -12.57
N ARG A 273 6.69 17.21 -12.31
CA ARG A 273 7.37 17.58 -11.06
C ARG A 273 7.46 19.11 -10.91
N TYR A 274 7.75 19.78 -12.00
CA TYR A 274 7.90 21.22 -12.13
C TYR A 274 6.81 21.81 -13.02
N GLU A 275 6.58 23.11 -12.90
CA GLU A 275 5.83 23.92 -13.86
C GLU A 275 6.41 23.74 -15.29
N CYS A 276 5.56 23.89 -16.30
CA CYS A 276 5.96 23.77 -17.70
C CYS A 276 6.98 24.85 -18.08
N ASN A 277 8.08 24.46 -18.72
CA ASN A 277 9.03 25.40 -19.33
C ASN A 277 8.53 25.93 -20.68
N SER A 278 9.35 26.72 -21.38
CA SER A 278 9.03 27.27 -22.71
C SER A 278 8.66 26.22 -23.77
N SER A 279 9.13 24.98 -23.62
CA SER A 279 8.80 23.84 -24.49
C SER A 279 7.66 22.97 -23.96
N TYR A 280 6.88 23.49 -23.00
CA TYR A 280 5.78 22.79 -22.31
C TYR A 280 6.22 21.59 -21.46
N GLN A 281 7.52 21.38 -21.28
CA GLN A 281 8.10 20.24 -20.57
C GLN A 281 8.24 20.52 -19.07
N SER A 282 8.19 19.47 -18.26
CA SER A 282 8.49 19.56 -16.83
C SER A 282 9.97 19.31 -16.59
N ARG A 283 10.77 20.37 -16.42
CA ARG A 283 12.24 20.31 -16.33
C ARG A 283 12.78 21.20 -15.23
N THR A 284 13.89 20.77 -14.63
CA THR A 284 14.63 21.54 -13.63
C THR A 284 15.45 22.68 -14.24
N GLY A 285 15.69 23.74 -13.46
CA GLY A 285 16.52 24.88 -13.80
C GLY A 285 15.91 25.80 -14.86
N GLN A 286 14.62 25.64 -15.16
CA GLN A 286 13.96 26.37 -16.24
C GLN A 286 13.06 27.47 -15.68
N SER A 287 12.96 28.59 -16.39
CA SER A 287 11.92 29.57 -16.11
C SER A 287 10.55 28.99 -16.49
N PRO A 288 9.54 29.04 -15.61
CA PRO A 288 8.17 28.69 -15.95
C PRO A 288 7.65 29.47 -17.16
N ARG A 289 6.99 28.77 -18.07
CA ARG A 289 6.24 29.40 -19.15
C ARG A 289 5.01 30.08 -18.56
N VAL A 290 4.87 31.36 -18.85
CA VAL A 290 3.74 32.22 -18.48
C VAL A 290 3.19 32.92 -19.72
N ASN A 291 2.30 33.91 -19.57
CA ASN A 291 1.74 34.68 -20.68
C ASN A 291 1.12 33.78 -21.77
N THR A 292 0.46 32.71 -21.36
CA THR A 292 -0.05 31.68 -22.27
C THR A 292 -1.48 31.31 -21.86
N SER A 293 -2.39 31.23 -22.84
CA SER A 293 -3.80 30.88 -22.61
C SER A 293 -4.00 29.41 -22.26
N LEU A 294 -5.18 29.06 -21.74
CA LEU A 294 -5.55 27.69 -21.43
C LEU A 294 -5.40 26.77 -22.65
N SER A 295 -6.01 27.13 -23.78
CA SER A 295 -5.95 26.34 -25.03
C SER A 295 -4.55 26.23 -25.65
N THR A 296 -3.70 27.25 -25.49
CA THR A 296 -2.31 27.16 -25.96
C THR A 296 -1.47 26.22 -25.09
N PHE A 297 -1.69 26.18 -23.77
CA PHE A 297 -1.07 25.15 -22.92
C PHE A 297 -1.59 23.75 -23.28
N ARG A 298 -2.90 23.59 -23.44
CA ARG A 298 -3.51 22.32 -23.86
C ARG A 298 -2.86 21.77 -25.13
N SER A 299 -2.75 22.61 -26.16
CA SER A 299 -2.17 22.24 -27.46
C SER A 299 -0.68 21.95 -27.37
N GLY A 300 0.08 22.79 -26.65
CA GLY A 300 1.53 22.63 -26.51
C GLY A 300 1.92 21.39 -25.72
N ILE A 301 1.20 21.07 -24.64
CA ILE A 301 1.43 19.86 -23.84
C ILE A 301 1.01 18.62 -24.64
N LYS A 302 -0.11 18.68 -25.37
CA LYS A 302 -0.55 17.57 -26.23
C LYS A 302 0.49 17.22 -27.31
N ALA A 303 1.20 18.24 -27.81
CA ALA A 303 2.27 18.05 -28.79
C ALA A 303 3.52 17.32 -28.24
N LEU A 304 3.63 17.13 -26.92
CA LEU A 304 4.70 16.32 -26.32
C LEU A 304 4.57 14.82 -26.62
N GLY A 305 3.37 14.36 -27.01
CA GLY A 305 3.11 12.99 -27.43
C GLY A 305 1.92 12.34 -26.74
N THR A 306 1.73 11.04 -27.01
CA THR A 306 0.62 10.26 -26.49
C THR A 306 0.62 10.21 -24.95
N GLY A 307 -0.56 10.38 -24.37
CA GLY A 307 -0.78 10.34 -22.92
C GLY A 307 -0.50 11.66 -22.19
N TYR A 308 0.13 12.66 -22.83
CA TYR A 308 0.32 13.98 -22.23
C TYR A 308 -0.92 14.85 -22.38
N TYR A 309 -1.31 15.47 -21.27
CA TYR A 309 -2.42 16.40 -21.17
C TYR A 309 -2.04 17.53 -20.22
N GLN A 310 -2.73 18.65 -20.32
CA GLN A 310 -2.64 19.68 -19.28
C GLN A 310 -3.21 19.13 -17.96
N ALA A 311 -2.58 19.47 -16.83
CA ALA A 311 -3.04 19.02 -15.52
C ALA A 311 -4.50 19.46 -15.28
N ASP A 312 -5.35 18.50 -14.91
CA ASP A 312 -6.78 18.72 -14.82
C ASP A 312 -7.31 18.79 -13.37
N PHE A 313 -8.59 19.12 -13.23
CA PHE A 313 -9.21 19.22 -11.91
C PHE A 313 -9.39 17.87 -11.20
N ALA A 314 -9.48 16.75 -11.91
CA ALA A 314 -9.54 15.42 -11.28
C ALA A 314 -8.20 15.10 -10.59
N LEU A 315 -7.08 15.46 -11.21
CA LEU A 315 -5.76 15.42 -10.59
C LEU A 315 -5.65 16.37 -9.39
N GLN A 316 -6.22 17.57 -9.47
CA GLN A 316 -6.26 18.51 -8.34
C GLN A 316 -7.00 17.93 -7.13
N LEU A 317 -8.19 17.36 -7.32
CA LEU A 317 -8.96 16.68 -6.26
C LEU A 317 -8.17 15.51 -5.66
N THR A 318 -7.51 14.73 -6.51
CA THR A 318 -6.66 13.60 -6.09
C THR A 318 -5.55 14.06 -5.14
N LEU A 319 -4.86 15.16 -5.47
CA LEU A 319 -3.81 15.72 -4.61
C LEU A 319 -4.35 16.33 -3.31
N TRP A 320 -5.52 16.97 -3.35
CA TRP A 320 -6.17 17.47 -2.14
C TRP A 320 -6.46 16.36 -1.14
N TYR A 321 -6.98 15.21 -1.58
CA TYR A 321 -7.28 14.11 -0.67
C TYR A 321 -6.03 13.52 -0.04
N LEU A 322 -4.95 13.35 -0.83
CA LEU A 322 -3.66 12.91 -0.33
C LEU A 322 -3.10 13.87 0.72
N TYR A 323 -3.13 15.18 0.44
CA TYR A 323 -2.64 16.21 1.34
C TYR A 323 -3.49 16.29 2.63
N LEU A 324 -4.82 16.30 2.51
CA LEU A 324 -5.72 16.44 3.66
C LEU A 324 -5.59 15.28 4.65
N VAL A 325 -5.54 14.05 4.14
CA VAL A 325 -5.39 12.88 5.02
C VAL A 325 -4.00 12.85 5.66
N GLU A 326 -2.96 13.25 4.92
CA GLU A 326 -1.60 13.28 5.44
C GLU A 326 -1.38 14.37 6.51
N PHE A 327 -1.74 15.61 6.20
CA PHE A 327 -1.44 16.77 7.05
C PHE A 327 -2.53 17.14 8.03
N ALA A 328 -3.74 16.59 7.87
CA ALA A 328 -4.90 16.87 8.71
C ALA A 328 -5.11 18.38 8.95
N ASN A 329 -4.91 19.18 7.89
CA ASN A 329 -5.05 20.63 7.97
C ASN A 329 -5.39 21.20 6.60
N TRP A 330 -6.14 22.31 6.59
CA TRP A 330 -6.40 23.08 5.38
C TRP A 330 -5.26 24.05 5.03
N ASN A 331 -4.41 24.43 5.99
CA ASN A 331 -3.37 25.43 5.80
C ASN A 331 -2.04 24.82 5.31
N GLY A 332 -1.91 24.68 3.98
CA GLY A 332 -0.67 24.21 3.33
C GLY A 332 0.55 25.04 3.67
N GLN A 333 0.40 26.37 3.71
CA GLN A 333 1.51 27.28 3.92
C GLN A 333 2.16 27.10 5.29
N THR A 334 1.36 26.96 6.35
CA THR A 334 1.89 26.71 7.71
C THR A 334 2.41 25.29 7.90
N LYS A 335 1.88 24.32 7.14
CA LYS A 335 2.20 22.91 7.32
C LYS A 335 3.38 22.42 6.51
N ILE A 336 3.71 23.05 5.38
CA ILE A 336 4.83 22.66 4.51
C ILE A 336 5.81 23.83 4.30
N GLY A 337 5.28 25.05 4.14
CA GLY A 337 6.04 26.26 3.82
C GLY A 337 5.21 27.17 2.90
N ARG A 338 5.48 28.47 2.92
CA ARG A 338 4.69 29.44 2.14
C ARG A 338 4.87 29.28 0.63
N GLY A 339 6.02 28.77 0.19
CA GLY A 339 6.39 28.76 -1.23
C GLY A 339 6.89 30.12 -1.69
N ASN A 340 7.16 30.28 -2.98
CA ASN A 340 7.55 31.57 -3.53
C ASN A 340 6.29 32.45 -3.69
N VAL A 341 5.95 33.24 -2.68
CA VAL A 341 4.73 34.06 -2.65
C VAL A 341 4.97 35.51 -2.23
N ASP A 342 6.19 35.84 -1.78
CA ASP A 342 6.60 37.13 -1.25
C ASP A 342 7.85 37.72 -1.95
N SER A 343 8.44 37.01 -2.93
CA SER A 343 9.73 37.41 -3.53
C SER A 343 9.64 38.55 -4.55
N GLY A 344 8.47 38.88 -5.07
CA GLY A 344 8.36 39.89 -6.14
C GLY A 344 8.57 39.35 -7.56
N SER A 345 9.06 38.12 -7.73
CA SER A 345 9.44 37.62 -9.06
C SER A 345 9.34 36.09 -9.23
N VAL A 346 9.25 35.67 -10.50
CA VAL A 346 9.34 34.26 -10.87
C VAL A 346 10.75 33.74 -10.55
N ILE A 347 10.83 32.57 -9.91
CA ILE A 347 12.08 31.82 -9.78
C ILE A 347 12.10 30.65 -10.75
N ASN A 348 13.29 30.25 -11.17
CA ASN A 348 13.46 29.03 -11.96
C ASN A 348 13.05 27.81 -11.13
N THR A 349 12.51 26.81 -11.82
CA THR A 349 12.25 25.48 -11.27
C THR A 349 13.57 24.80 -10.86
N GLY A 350 13.50 23.74 -10.07
CA GLY A 350 14.65 23.03 -9.51
C GLY A 350 15.09 23.52 -8.14
N GLY A 351 14.35 24.45 -7.51
CA GLY A 351 14.69 24.99 -6.19
C GLY A 351 14.76 23.91 -5.10
N THR A 352 14.04 22.81 -5.27
CA THR A 352 13.97 21.67 -4.33
C THR A 352 14.82 20.47 -4.74
N ASP A 353 15.67 20.58 -5.76
CA ASP A 353 16.44 19.44 -6.26
C ASP A 353 17.48 18.89 -5.29
N SER A 354 18.03 19.75 -4.45
CA SER A 354 18.97 19.36 -3.40
C SER A 354 18.30 18.74 -2.18
N MET A 355 16.97 18.82 -2.06
CA MET A 355 16.25 18.24 -0.93
C MET A 355 16.34 16.72 -0.95
N THR A 356 16.67 16.13 0.20
CA THR A 356 16.75 14.69 0.40
C THR A 356 15.38 14.07 0.70
N TYR A 357 14.52 14.82 1.40
CA TYR A 357 13.18 14.39 1.76
C TYR A 357 12.12 15.00 0.82
N HIS A 358 11.09 14.22 0.47
CA HIS A 358 10.14 14.51 -0.61
C HIS A 358 9.12 15.62 -0.30
N THR A 359 9.03 16.10 0.94
CA THR A 359 8.06 17.12 1.33
C THR A 359 8.71 18.20 2.18
N GLY A 360 8.46 19.48 1.86
CA GLY A 360 8.99 20.62 2.61
C GLY A 360 9.27 21.81 1.72
N ARG A 361 10.29 22.59 2.08
CA ARG A 361 10.73 23.75 1.31
C ARG A 361 12.23 23.80 1.12
N ALA A 362 12.66 24.46 0.05
CA ALA A 362 14.08 24.72 -0.20
C ALA A 362 14.71 25.59 0.90
N ALA A 363 16.04 25.57 0.98
CA ALA A 363 16.79 26.43 1.91
C ALA A 363 16.61 27.91 1.54
N GLY A 364 16.54 28.79 2.55
CA GLY A 364 16.36 30.23 2.38
C GLY A 364 15.16 30.78 3.14
N THR A 365 14.77 32.02 2.82
CA THR A 365 13.65 32.72 3.46
C THR A 365 12.32 32.11 3.03
N ASP A 366 11.51 31.66 4.00
CA ASP A 366 10.15 31.19 3.72
C ASP A 366 9.31 32.33 3.12
N GLY A 367 8.54 32.03 2.08
CA GLY A 367 7.89 33.05 1.24
C GLY A 367 8.68 33.40 -0.04
N ASN A 368 9.98 33.09 -0.11
CA ASN A 368 10.83 33.44 -1.26
C ASN A 368 11.45 32.22 -1.96
N VAL A 369 11.07 31.01 -1.57
CA VAL A 369 11.70 29.76 -2.01
C VAL A 369 10.67 28.73 -2.46
N ALA A 370 11.08 27.80 -3.30
CA ALA A 370 10.22 26.71 -3.75
C ALA A 370 9.80 25.79 -2.58
N ILE A 371 8.56 25.31 -2.63
CA ILE A 371 8.09 24.17 -1.82
C ILE A 371 8.08 22.90 -2.65
N GLN A 372 8.05 21.74 -2.01
CA GLN A 372 7.62 20.51 -2.65
C GLN A 372 6.68 19.71 -1.75
N TYR A 373 5.67 19.06 -2.35
CA TYR A 373 4.82 18.07 -1.71
C TYR A 373 4.98 16.74 -2.42
N ARG A 374 5.47 15.70 -1.73
CA ARG A 374 5.68 14.36 -2.30
C ARG A 374 6.41 14.40 -3.66
N ASN A 375 7.50 15.19 -3.70
CA ASN A 375 8.35 15.51 -4.86
C ASN A 375 7.78 16.51 -5.88
N ILE A 376 6.52 16.94 -5.77
CA ILE A 376 5.89 17.93 -6.65
C ILE A 376 6.35 19.31 -6.21
N GLU A 377 7.27 19.92 -6.96
CA GLU A 377 7.79 21.26 -6.68
C GLU A 377 6.76 22.33 -7.07
N ASN A 378 6.67 23.40 -6.28
CA ASN A 378 5.80 24.55 -6.51
C ASN A 378 4.35 24.15 -6.81
N TRP A 379 3.81 23.17 -6.07
CA TRP A 379 2.38 22.84 -6.18
C TRP A 379 1.49 24.06 -5.88
N TRP A 380 2.02 25.00 -5.08
CA TRP A 380 1.52 26.36 -4.92
C TRP A 380 2.71 27.35 -4.89
N GLY A 381 2.39 28.63 -5.07
CA GLY A 381 3.38 29.70 -5.21
C GLY A 381 4.11 29.67 -6.56
N ASN A 382 5.12 30.52 -6.68
CA ASN A 382 5.85 30.85 -7.89
C ASN A 382 4.95 31.45 -8.98
N VAL A 383 4.20 30.64 -9.72
CA VAL A 383 3.23 31.11 -10.72
C VAL A 383 1.90 30.40 -10.54
N LEU A 384 0.80 31.09 -10.82
CA LEU A 384 -0.51 30.46 -10.92
C LEU A 384 -0.48 29.42 -12.03
N GLU A 385 -1.17 28.31 -11.84
CA GLU A 385 -1.23 27.26 -12.85
C GLU A 385 -2.65 27.08 -13.37
N TRP A 386 -2.85 27.21 -14.69
CA TRP A 386 -4.08 26.73 -15.33
C TRP A 386 -4.33 25.26 -14.97
N ARG A 387 -5.57 24.95 -14.60
CA ARG A 387 -6.11 23.59 -14.44
C ARG A 387 -7.23 23.41 -15.44
N ASP A 388 -7.09 22.41 -16.31
CA ASP A 388 -8.06 22.12 -17.37
C ASP A 388 -9.15 21.14 -16.88
N GLY A 389 -10.09 20.79 -17.77
CA GLY A 389 -11.15 19.83 -17.46
C GLY A 389 -12.24 20.35 -16.52
N ILE A 390 -12.21 21.64 -16.17
CA ILE A 390 -13.24 22.36 -15.44
C ILE A 390 -13.43 23.75 -16.04
N ILE A 391 -14.68 24.18 -16.17
CA ILE A 391 -15.02 25.51 -16.68
C ILE A 391 -16.31 26.01 -16.05
N PHE A 392 -16.43 27.34 -15.94
CA PHE A 392 -17.53 27.98 -15.23
C PHE A 392 -18.35 28.88 -16.14
N SER A 393 -19.62 29.07 -15.80
CA SER A 393 -20.47 30.13 -16.33
C SER A 393 -21.29 30.75 -15.20
N GLY A 394 -20.87 31.93 -14.73
CA GLY A 394 -21.42 32.51 -13.51
C GLY A 394 -21.15 31.61 -12.30
N ALA A 395 -22.20 31.20 -11.58
CA ALA A 395 -22.12 30.27 -10.44
C ALA A 395 -22.00 28.80 -10.86
N ASN A 396 -22.32 28.48 -12.11
CA ASN A 396 -22.43 27.11 -12.58
C ASN A 396 -21.06 26.53 -12.94
N ILE A 397 -20.91 25.23 -12.69
CA ILE A 397 -19.69 24.48 -12.92
C ILE A 397 -19.99 23.38 -13.94
N CYS A 398 -19.11 23.16 -14.91
CA CYS A 398 -19.09 21.91 -15.64
C CYS A 398 -17.67 21.37 -15.74
N THR A 399 -17.54 20.06 -15.89
CA THR A 399 -16.27 19.36 -16.00
C THR A 399 -16.24 18.47 -17.21
N TYR A 400 -15.05 18.14 -17.69
CA TYR A 400 -14.84 17.19 -18.76
C TYR A 400 -14.09 15.98 -18.19
N ASN A 401 -14.67 14.79 -18.29
CA ASN A 401 -14.00 13.57 -17.81
C ASN A 401 -12.87 13.16 -18.77
N ASN A 402 -13.16 13.13 -20.08
CA ASN A 402 -12.19 12.75 -21.10
C ASN A 402 -11.34 13.97 -21.52
N PRO A 403 -10.00 13.94 -21.37
CA PRO A 403 -9.12 15.02 -21.81
C PRO A 403 -9.19 15.37 -23.30
N ALA A 404 -9.63 14.45 -24.16
CA ALA A 404 -9.87 14.72 -25.58
C ALA A 404 -11.02 15.72 -25.81
N ASN A 405 -11.91 15.89 -24.83
CA ASN A 405 -13.06 16.79 -24.91
C ASN A 405 -12.82 18.13 -24.19
N PHE A 406 -11.62 18.38 -23.66
CA PHE A 406 -11.32 19.64 -22.98
C PHE A 406 -11.55 20.84 -23.91
N ALA A 407 -12.36 21.80 -23.45
CA ALA A 407 -12.81 22.93 -24.23
C ALA A 407 -12.85 24.22 -23.43
N ASP A 408 -12.74 25.35 -24.14
CA ASP A 408 -12.78 26.71 -23.57
C ASP A 408 -14.23 27.25 -23.49
N THR A 409 -15.22 26.40 -23.76
CA THR A 409 -16.65 26.73 -23.73
C THR A 409 -17.36 26.04 -22.58
N TYR A 410 -18.32 26.73 -21.97
CA TYR A 410 -19.18 26.14 -20.95
C TYR A 410 -20.17 25.14 -21.58
N ASN A 411 -20.33 23.97 -20.95
CA ASN A 411 -21.25 22.91 -21.36
C ASN A 411 -21.08 22.49 -22.84
N GLY A 412 -19.83 22.33 -23.29
CA GLY A 412 -19.51 21.79 -24.60
C GLY A 412 -19.73 20.27 -24.68
N THR A 413 -19.44 19.70 -25.85
CA THR A 413 -19.56 18.25 -26.07
C THR A 413 -18.72 17.46 -25.05
N GLY A 414 -19.35 16.47 -24.41
CA GLY A 414 -18.69 15.63 -23.41
C GLY A 414 -18.53 16.27 -22.03
N ALA A 415 -19.11 17.46 -21.79
CA ALA A 415 -19.16 18.07 -20.47
C ALA A 415 -20.21 17.40 -19.57
N THR A 416 -19.95 17.42 -18.27
CA THR A 416 -20.90 17.12 -17.20
C THR A 416 -21.15 18.40 -16.41
N VAL A 417 -22.39 18.90 -16.43
CA VAL A 417 -22.81 20.00 -15.55
C VAL A 417 -22.94 19.45 -14.14
N ARG A 418 -22.29 20.09 -13.18
CA ARG A 418 -22.27 19.66 -11.78
C ARG A 418 -23.47 20.25 -11.04
N SER A 419 -24.03 19.48 -10.10
CA SER A 419 -25.21 19.90 -9.35
C SER A 419 -24.90 20.95 -8.28
N ASN A 420 -23.64 21.07 -7.85
CA ASN A 420 -23.21 22.15 -6.97
C ASN A 420 -22.83 23.42 -7.74
N THR A 421 -22.99 24.54 -7.05
CA THR A 421 -22.54 25.86 -7.49
C THR A 421 -21.26 26.27 -6.78
N ARG A 422 -20.47 27.14 -7.41
CA ARG A 422 -19.36 27.82 -6.75
C ARG A 422 -19.83 29.09 -6.03
N ALA A 423 -18.98 29.62 -5.15
CA ALA A 423 -19.17 30.96 -4.60
C ALA A 423 -19.26 32.02 -5.72
N THR A 424 -20.11 33.04 -5.52
CA THR A 424 -20.35 34.13 -6.48
C THR A 424 -19.63 35.42 -6.13
N THR A 425 -18.78 35.39 -5.10
CA THR A 425 -17.87 36.47 -4.72
C THR A 425 -16.49 35.89 -4.42
N GLY A 426 -15.45 36.73 -4.49
CA GLY A 426 -14.10 36.35 -4.06
C GLY A 426 -13.95 36.46 -2.55
N GLY A 427 -13.16 35.58 -1.96
CA GLY A 427 -12.90 35.55 -0.53
C GLY A 427 -12.13 34.32 -0.06
N TRP A 428 -11.70 34.35 1.19
CA TRP A 428 -11.19 33.18 1.90
C TRP A 428 -12.27 32.12 2.02
N ILE A 429 -11.93 30.88 1.68
CA ILE A 429 -12.88 29.78 1.56
C ILE A 429 -13.44 29.43 2.95
N LYS A 430 -14.77 29.33 3.04
CA LYS A 430 -15.48 28.97 4.28
C LYS A 430 -16.15 27.60 4.20
N ALA A 431 -16.66 27.22 3.03
CA ALA A 431 -17.34 25.94 2.87
C ALA A 431 -17.22 25.38 1.45
N TRP A 432 -17.47 24.09 1.34
CA TRP A 432 -17.41 23.31 0.11
C TRP A 432 -18.81 22.84 -0.29
N GLY A 433 -19.14 23.01 -1.57
CA GLY A 433 -20.26 22.33 -2.20
C GLY A 433 -19.81 21.02 -2.82
N HIS A 434 -20.75 20.09 -3.01
CA HIS A 434 -20.47 18.79 -3.60
C HIS A 434 -21.51 18.39 -4.64
N ASP A 435 -21.07 17.60 -5.62
CA ASP A 435 -21.97 17.04 -6.61
C ASP A 435 -22.78 15.88 -6.02
N SER A 436 -24.08 15.85 -6.31
CA SER A 436 -25.02 14.85 -5.79
C SER A 436 -24.86 13.46 -6.42
N SER A 437 -24.22 13.38 -7.59
CA SER A 437 -23.92 12.12 -8.29
C SER A 437 -22.47 11.67 -8.10
N ASP A 438 -21.62 12.54 -7.56
CA ASP A 438 -20.20 12.28 -7.33
C ASP A 438 -19.73 12.98 -6.05
N ASN A 439 -19.83 12.28 -4.91
CA ASN A 439 -19.45 12.85 -3.61
C ASN A 439 -17.98 13.30 -3.54
N SER A 440 -17.11 12.74 -4.39
CA SER A 440 -15.70 13.14 -4.49
C SER A 440 -15.48 14.38 -5.36
N PHE A 441 -16.52 14.94 -5.98
CA PHE A 441 -16.42 16.24 -6.62
C PHE A 441 -16.77 17.32 -5.61
N ILE A 442 -15.77 18.13 -5.23
CA ILE A 442 -15.96 19.29 -4.35
C ILE A 442 -15.44 20.57 -4.98
N TYR A 443 -16.12 21.68 -4.69
CA TYR A 443 -15.66 23.02 -5.07
C TYR A 443 -16.15 24.06 -4.04
N PRO A 444 -15.41 25.14 -3.73
CA PRO A 444 -15.87 26.14 -2.76
C PRO A 444 -17.20 26.77 -3.16
N ASN A 445 -18.18 26.74 -2.26
CA ASN A 445 -19.51 27.31 -2.47
C ASN A 445 -19.81 28.51 -1.56
N ALA A 446 -19.00 28.74 -0.53
CA ALA A 446 -19.11 29.90 0.34
C ALA A 446 -17.74 30.45 0.74
N VAL A 447 -17.69 31.77 0.86
CA VAL A 447 -16.55 32.52 1.39
C VAL A 447 -16.88 33.12 2.75
N GLY A 448 -15.86 33.59 3.46
CA GLY A 448 -16.00 34.21 4.79
C GLY A 448 -15.08 33.60 5.85
N GLY A 449 -14.02 32.90 5.43
CA GLY A 449 -12.91 32.56 6.32
C GLY A 449 -11.89 33.69 6.45
N SER A 450 -10.65 33.34 6.79
CA SER A 450 -9.52 34.25 6.88
C SER A 450 -8.22 33.50 6.59
N GLU A 451 -7.08 34.21 6.59
CA GLU A 451 -5.74 33.61 6.55
C GLU A 451 -5.42 32.65 7.72
N THR A 452 -6.30 32.55 8.72
CA THR A 452 -6.13 31.69 9.90
C THR A 452 -7.36 30.85 10.26
N THR A 453 -8.46 30.93 9.50
CA THR A 453 -9.71 30.22 9.82
C THR A 453 -10.29 29.48 8.62
N TYR A 454 -10.98 28.37 8.89
CA TYR A 454 -11.57 27.48 7.89
C TYR A 454 -10.51 26.98 6.89
N VAL A 455 -10.60 27.38 5.62
CA VAL A 455 -9.63 27.09 4.58
C VAL A 455 -8.89 28.40 4.25
N PRO A 456 -7.65 28.57 4.73
CA PRO A 456 -6.92 29.84 4.66
C PRO A 456 -6.22 30.01 3.32
N ASP A 457 -6.96 29.74 2.24
CA ASP A 457 -6.57 29.99 0.86
C ASP A 457 -7.71 30.73 0.17
N TYR A 458 -7.38 31.59 -0.79
CA TYR A 458 -8.36 32.46 -1.42
C TYR A 458 -9.02 31.80 -2.64
N CYS A 459 -10.31 32.03 -2.82
CA CYS A 459 -10.99 31.75 -4.08
C CYS A 459 -11.54 33.02 -4.73
N ASN A 460 -11.58 33.05 -6.06
CA ASN A 460 -12.12 34.19 -6.79
C ASN A 460 -12.98 33.75 -7.97
N CYS A 461 -13.93 34.59 -8.34
CA CYS A 461 -14.85 34.34 -9.44
C CYS A 461 -15.20 35.63 -10.19
N SER A 462 -15.75 35.47 -11.39
CA SER A 462 -16.31 36.55 -12.20
C SER A 462 -17.45 35.97 -13.04
N SER A 463 -18.30 36.82 -13.59
CA SER A 463 -19.39 36.42 -14.49
C SER A 463 -18.85 35.89 -15.83
N GLY A 464 -19.71 35.27 -16.65
CA GLY A 464 -19.31 34.74 -17.97
C GLY A 464 -18.48 33.46 -17.91
N VAL A 465 -17.95 33.04 -19.06
CA VAL A 465 -17.16 31.81 -19.20
C VAL A 465 -15.77 32.02 -18.62
N ARG A 466 -15.39 31.19 -17.64
CA ARG A 466 -14.12 31.31 -16.91
C ARG A 466 -13.41 29.97 -16.76
N GLY A 467 -12.10 29.96 -16.95
CA GLY A 467 -11.24 28.79 -16.67
C GLY A 467 -10.69 28.84 -15.25
N LEU A 468 -10.18 27.70 -14.75
CA LEU A 468 -9.59 27.59 -13.41
C LEU A 468 -8.07 27.76 -13.46
N TYR A 469 -7.51 28.52 -12.53
CA TYR A 469 -6.08 28.52 -12.21
C TYR A 469 -5.88 28.50 -10.69
N VAL A 470 -4.79 27.88 -10.24
CA VAL A 470 -4.62 27.46 -8.85
C VAL A 470 -3.26 27.82 -8.26
N GLY A 471 -3.14 27.76 -6.94
CA GLY A 471 -1.87 27.76 -6.20
C GLY A 471 -1.31 29.13 -5.76
N GLY A 472 -1.72 30.23 -6.38
CA GLY A 472 -1.10 31.54 -6.14
C GLY A 472 0.24 31.74 -6.86
N PHE A 473 0.85 32.91 -6.71
CA PHE A 473 2.11 33.29 -7.37
C PHE A 473 3.03 34.10 -6.44
N TYR A 474 4.22 34.47 -6.93
CA TYR A 474 5.33 35.16 -6.22
C TYR A 474 5.04 36.49 -5.50
N ASN A 475 3.78 36.97 -5.50
CA ASN A 475 3.32 38.17 -4.78
C ASN A 475 1.94 37.98 -4.15
N PHE A 476 1.49 36.74 -3.97
CA PHE A 476 0.16 36.46 -3.43
C PHE A 476 0.10 36.46 -1.90
N GLY A 477 1.26 36.38 -1.24
CA GLY A 477 1.35 36.26 0.21
C GLY A 477 0.42 35.18 0.75
N THR A 478 -0.38 35.53 1.75
CA THR A 478 -1.24 34.56 2.45
C THR A 478 -2.38 34.00 1.59
N LEU A 479 -2.72 34.62 0.45
CA LEU A 479 -3.83 34.16 -0.41
C LEU A 479 -3.55 32.83 -1.15
N ALA A 480 -2.28 32.46 -1.26
CA ALA A 480 -1.79 31.27 -1.94
C ALA A 480 -2.05 29.99 -1.12
N GLY A 481 -1.72 28.84 -1.71
CA GLY A 481 -1.81 27.56 -1.03
C GLY A 481 -2.45 26.47 -1.90
N PRO A 482 -2.50 25.23 -1.39
CA PRO A 482 -2.99 24.08 -2.15
C PRO A 482 -4.46 24.20 -2.60
N PHE A 483 -5.30 24.93 -1.87
CA PHE A 483 -6.73 25.17 -2.12
C PHE A 483 -7.00 26.57 -2.70
N CYS A 484 -5.97 27.32 -3.10
CA CYS A 484 -6.13 28.60 -3.77
C CYS A 484 -6.73 28.39 -5.19
N LEU A 485 -7.92 28.96 -5.45
CA LEU A 485 -8.76 28.63 -6.61
C LEU A 485 -9.33 29.87 -7.28
N PHE A 486 -8.78 30.26 -8.43
CA PHE A 486 -9.20 31.44 -9.16
C PHE A 486 -9.90 31.04 -10.46
N GLY A 487 -11.17 31.40 -10.57
CA GLY A 487 -12.01 31.20 -11.75
C GLY A 487 -12.58 32.52 -12.26
N ASN A 488 -11.78 33.58 -12.30
CA ASN A 488 -12.24 34.94 -12.63
C ASN A 488 -11.76 35.48 -13.99
N ASN A 489 -10.79 34.82 -14.66
CA ASN A 489 -10.35 35.18 -16.01
C ASN A 489 -10.96 34.29 -17.10
N ALA A 490 -11.13 34.83 -18.31
CA ALA A 490 -11.58 34.05 -19.46
C ALA A 490 -10.47 33.05 -19.87
N PRO A 491 -10.83 31.90 -20.49
CA PRO A 491 -9.83 30.91 -20.94
C PRO A 491 -8.75 31.46 -21.88
N SER A 492 -9.07 32.55 -22.60
CA SER A 492 -8.15 33.24 -23.51
C SER A 492 -7.16 34.18 -22.82
N ASN A 493 -7.31 34.45 -21.52
CA ASN A 493 -6.39 35.34 -20.81
C ASN A 493 -4.96 34.78 -20.77
N ALA A 494 -3.99 35.68 -20.81
CA ALA A 494 -2.57 35.40 -20.67
C ALA A 494 -1.97 36.47 -19.76
N ASN A 495 -1.31 36.05 -18.66
CA ASN A 495 -0.70 36.96 -17.69
C ASN A 495 0.72 36.53 -17.35
N SER A 496 1.55 37.46 -16.88
CA SER A 496 2.98 37.25 -16.59
C SER A 496 3.23 36.35 -15.38
N ASN A 497 2.20 36.08 -14.58
CA ASN A 497 2.24 35.23 -13.40
C ASN A 497 1.40 33.95 -13.57
N LEU A 498 0.92 33.66 -14.79
CA LEU A 498 0.01 32.56 -15.08
C LEU A 498 0.64 31.58 -16.07
N GLY A 499 1.06 30.43 -15.54
CA GLY A 499 1.60 29.30 -16.26
C GLY A 499 0.68 28.08 -16.22
N SER A 500 1.27 26.89 -16.33
CA SER A 500 0.58 25.61 -16.16
C SER A 500 1.57 24.47 -15.91
N ARG A 501 1.01 23.27 -15.77
CA ARG A 501 1.72 22.04 -15.49
C ARG A 501 1.10 20.93 -16.34
N LEU A 502 1.94 20.00 -16.78
CA LEU A 502 1.49 18.81 -17.50
C LEU A 502 1.07 17.69 -16.55
N GLN A 503 0.24 16.80 -17.05
CA GLN A 503 -0.02 15.47 -16.49
C GLN A 503 0.22 14.42 -17.58
N LYS A 504 0.47 13.19 -17.17
CA LYS A 504 0.48 12.04 -18.08
C LYS A 504 -0.47 10.97 -17.58
N LEU A 505 -1.37 10.56 -18.46
CA LEU A 505 -2.30 9.45 -18.26
C LEU A 505 -1.80 8.28 -19.11
N PRO A 506 -1.37 7.16 -18.49
CA PRO A 506 -0.97 5.97 -19.23
C PRO A 506 -2.11 5.44 -20.10
N SER A 507 -1.77 4.80 -21.21
CA SER A 507 -2.65 3.80 -21.82
C SER A 507 -2.74 2.58 -20.91
N ALA A 508 -3.78 1.76 -21.06
CA ALA A 508 -3.87 0.47 -20.37
C ALA A 508 -2.61 -0.35 -20.71
N ALA A 509 -2.08 -1.03 -19.71
CA ALA A 509 -0.96 -1.96 -19.88
C ALA A 509 -1.39 -3.20 -20.66
#